data_AF-E9Q1E6-F1
#
_entry.id   AF-E9Q1E6-F1
#
_cell.length_a   1.000
_cell.length_b   1.000
_cell.length_c   1.000
_cell.angle_alpha   90.00
_cell.angle_beta   90.00
_cell.angle_gamma   90.00
#
_symmetry.space_group_name_H-M   'P 1'
#
loop_
_entity.id
_entity.type
_entity.pdbx_description
1 polymer ?
#
loop_
_entity_poly.entity_id
_entity_poly.type
_entity_poly.pdbx_seq_one_letter_code
_entity_poly.pdbx_strand_id
1 'polypeptide(L)'
;MSHCSGYSDPSSFAEDGPEVLDEEGTQEDLEYKLKGLIDLTLDKSAKTRQAALEGLKNALSSKVLYEFVLERRMTLTDSIERCLKKGKSDEQRAAAAVASVLCIQLGPGFESEEILKTLGPILKKIICDGAASIQARQ
;
A
#
# COMPACT_ATOMS: atom_id res chain seq x y z
N MET A 1 20.54 53.60 -11.57
CA MET A 1 21.09 52.38 -12.20
C MET A 1 21.92 51.65 -11.17
N SER A 2 21.40 50.56 -10.61
CA SER A 2 22.20 49.56 -9.89
C SER A 2 21.55 48.22 -10.17
N HIS A 3 22.28 47.35 -10.86
CA HIS A 3 21.91 45.99 -11.19
C HIS A 3 22.36 45.09 -10.05
N CYS A 4 21.43 44.42 -9.37
CA CYS A 4 21.74 43.25 -8.57
C CYS A 4 21.24 42.02 -9.34
N SER A 5 22.15 41.37 -10.05
CA SER A 5 22.01 39.98 -10.47
C SER A 5 22.41 39.08 -9.29
N GLY A 6 21.62 38.07 -8.98
CA GLY A 6 21.95 37.15 -7.90
C GLY A 6 21.04 35.92 -7.83
N TYR A 7 21.53 34.85 -8.43
CA TYR A 7 21.25 33.43 -8.16
C TYR A 7 19.94 32.78 -8.63
N SER A 8 20.12 31.94 -9.65
CA SER A 8 19.30 30.80 -10.04
C SER A 8 19.33 29.69 -8.97
N ASP A 9 18.18 29.13 -8.66
CA ASP A 9 17.86 27.71 -8.90
C ASP A 9 16.46 27.41 -8.33
N PRO A 10 15.45 27.09 -9.17
CA PRO A 10 14.33 26.32 -8.66
C PRO A 10 14.87 24.92 -8.41
N SER A 11 15.01 24.54 -7.14
CA SER A 11 15.14 23.15 -6.74
C SER A 11 13.97 22.39 -7.40
N SER A 12 14.27 21.70 -8.50
CA SER A 12 13.39 20.71 -9.09
C SER A 12 13.22 19.65 -8.03
N PHE A 13 12.17 19.80 -7.22
CA PHE A 13 11.59 18.68 -6.50
C PHE A 13 11.08 17.78 -7.61
N ALA A 14 11.91 16.82 -8.01
CA ALA A 14 11.42 15.60 -8.63
C ALA A 14 10.48 14.98 -7.58
N GLU A 15 9.20 15.34 -7.68
CA GLU A 15 8.13 14.50 -7.20
C GLU A 15 8.30 13.19 -7.97
N ASP A 16 9.01 12.25 -7.35
CA ASP A 16 8.95 10.84 -7.73
C ASP A 16 7.54 10.37 -7.34
N GLY A 17 6.56 10.88 -8.08
CA GLY A 17 5.20 10.40 -8.03
C GLY A 17 5.21 8.93 -8.44
N PRO A 18 4.32 8.12 -7.88
CA PRO A 18 4.29 6.69 -8.18
C PRO A 18 4.26 6.51 -9.70
N GLU A 19 5.23 5.76 -10.24
CA GLU A 19 5.21 5.30 -11.62
C GLU A 19 3.80 4.80 -11.90
N VAL A 20 3.07 5.57 -12.73
CA VAL A 20 1.79 5.15 -13.27
C VAL A 20 2.05 3.80 -13.92
N LEU A 21 1.42 2.76 -13.37
CA LEU A 21 1.47 1.42 -13.95
C LEU A 21 0.94 1.55 -15.37
N ASP A 22 1.86 1.56 -16.33
CA ASP A 22 1.61 1.63 -17.76
C ASP A 22 0.42 0.74 -18.13
N GLU A 23 -0.64 1.37 -18.64
CA GLU A 23 -1.96 0.77 -18.93
C GLU A 23 -1.96 -0.09 -20.20
N GLU A 24 -0.80 -0.33 -20.84
CA GLU A 24 -0.68 -1.14 -22.06
C GLU A 24 -0.52 -2.66 -21.83
N GLY A 25 -0.57 -3.13 -20.57
CA GLY A 25 -0.42 -4.55 -20.22
C GLY A 25 -1.71 -5.38 -20.24
N THR A 26 -1.61 -6.68 -20.56
CA THR A 26 -2.72 -7.62 -20.40
C THR A 26 -3.08 -7.83 -18.91
N GLN A 27 -4.23 -8.45 -18.61
CA GLN A 27 -4.55 -8.82 -17.22
C GLN A 27 -3.50 -9.75 -16.61
N GLU A 28 -2.95 -10.68 -17.38
CA GLU A 28 -1.91 -11.60 -16.92
C GLU A 28 -0.62 -10.85 -16.57
N ASP A 29 -0.25 -9.84 -17.36
CA ASP A 29 0.91 -8.97 -17.06
C ASP A 29 0.70 -8.19 -15.77
N LEU A 30 -0.52 -7.68 -15.56
CA LEU A 30 -0.87 -6.99 -14.32
C LEU A 30 -0.79 -7.93 -13.11
N GLU A 31 -1.37 -9.13 -13.20
CA GLU A 31 -1.31 -10.12 -12.14
C GLU A 31 0.12 -10.60 -11.86
N TYR A 32 0.97 -10.68 -12.89
CA TYR A 32 2.39 -10.96 -12.72
C TYR A 32 3.11 -9.84 -11.97
N LYS A 33 2.88 -8.57 -12.33
CA LYS A 33 3.39 -7.40 -11.59
C LYS A 33 2.92 -7.42 -10.13
N LEU A 34 1.64 -7.74 -9.88
CA LEU A 34 1.09 -7.82 -8.53
C LEU A 34 1.73 -8.92 -7.68
N LYS A 35 2.06 -10.08 -8.26
CA LYS A 35 2.84 -11.13 -7.56
C LYS A 35 4.20 -10.59 -7.11
N GLY A 36 4.90 -9.87 -7.99
CA GLY A 36 6.15 -9.21 -7.64
C GLY A 36 6.00 -8.19 -6.50
N LEU A 37 4.93 -7.40 -6.49
CA LEU A 37 4.66 -6.47 -5.39
C LEU A 37 4.35 -7.21 -4.08
N ILE A 38 3.64 -8.35 -4.11
CA ILE A 38 3.43 -9.19 -2.93
C ILE A 38 4.77 -9.65 -2.36
N ASP A 39 5.70 -10.13 -3.20
CA ASP A 39 7.03 -10.56 -2.75
C ASP A 39 7.81 -9.41 -2.09
N LEU A 40 7.73 -8.20 -2.66
CA LEU A 40 8.39 -7.01 -2.12
C LEU A 40 7.85 -6.56 -0.75
N THR A 41 6.67 -7.01 -0.32
CA THR A 41 6.18 -6.79 1.06
C THR A 41 7.04 -7.50 2.12
N LEU A 42 7.89 -8.43 1.72
CA LEU A 42 8.81 -9.14 2.61
C LEU A 42 10.22 -8.53 2.63
N ASP A 43 10.46 -7.48 1.85
CA ASP A 43 11.78 -6.86 1.71
C ASP A 43 12.31 -6.31 3.06
N LYS A 44 13.64 -6.28 3.20
CA LYS A 44 14.31 -5.77 4.40
C LYS A 44 14.12 -4.26 4.55
N SER A 45 14.06 -3.52 3.45
CA SER A 45 13.87 -2.07 3.39
C SER A 45 12.40 -1.71 3.65
N ALA A 46 12.17 -0.85 4.66
CA ALA A 46 10.84 -0.31 4.93
C ALA A 46 10.28 0.51 3.75
N LYS A 47 11.13 1.28 3.07
CA LYS A 47 10.74 2.07 1.90
C LYS A 47 10.27 1.17 0.75
N THR A 48 10.96 0.05 0.52
CA THR A 48 10.57 -0.92 -0.52
C THR A 48 9.23 -1.56 -0.20
N ARG A 49 9.00 -1.96 1.07
CA ARG A 49 7.71 -2.50 1.50
C ARG A 49 6.57 -1.49 1.35
N GLN A 50 6.81 -0.24 1.73
CA GLN A 50 5.84 0.84 1.57
C GLN A 50 5.44 1.02 0.10
N ALA A 51 6.43 1.16 -0.80
CA ALA A 51 6.17 1.31 -2.23
C ALA A 51 5.41 0.11 -2.81
N ALA A 52 5.72 -1.10 -2.36
CA ALA A 52 5.01 -2.31 -2.75
C ALA A 52 3.53 -2.29 -2.33
N LEU A 53 3.24 -1.87 -1.09
CA LEU A 53 1.88 -1.72 -0.58
C LEU A 53 1.10 -0.64 -1.32
N GLU A 54 1.74 0.48 -1.64
CA GLU A 54 1.13 1.56 -2.44
C GLU A 54 0.80 1.09 -3.85
N GLY A 55 1.71 0.35 -4.49
CA GLY A 55 1.47 -0.28 -5.79
C GLY A 55 0.31 -1.27 -5.78
N LEU A 56 0.25 -2.14 -4.76
CA LEU A 56 -0.88 -3.07 -4.55
C LEU A 56 -2.19 -2.30 -4.39
N LYS A 57 -2.23 -1.30 -3.50
CA LYS A 57 -3.42 -0.49 -3.27
C LYS A 57 -3.88 0.19 -4.56
N ASN A 58 -2.97 0.77 -5.34
CA ASN A 58 -3.32 1.49 -6.56
C ASN A 58 -3.91 0.56 -7.62
N ALA A 59 -3.25 -0.57 -7.90
CA ALA A 59 -3.74 -1.54 -8.88
C ALA A 59 -5.08 -2.18 -8.47
N LEU A 60 -5.24 -2.54 -7.20
CA LEU A 60 -6.48 -3.11 -6.69
C LEU A 60 -7.61 -2.06 -6.57
N SER A 61 -7.28 -0.77 -6.53
CA SER A 61 -8.29 0.29 -6.57
C SER A 61 -8.75 0.61 -7.99
N SER A 62 -7.87 0.43 -9.00
CA SER A 62 -8.19 0.75 -10.39
C SER A 62 -8.93 -0.39 -11.11
N LYS A 63 -8.72 -1.65 -10.69
CA LYS A 63 -9.36 -2.81 -11.32
C LYS A 63 -9.80 -3.85 -10.29
N VAL A 64 -11.02 -4.36 -10.45
CA VAL A 64 -11.53 -5.50 -9.68
C VAL A 64 -10.84 -6.77 -10.18
N LEU A 65 -10.13 -7.45 -9.29
CA LEU A 65 -9.34 -8.66 -9.55
C LEU A 65 -9.72 -9.75 -8.54
N TYR A 66 -11.03 -10.06 -8.50
CA TYR A 66 -11.61 -10.92 -7.46
C TYR A 66 -10.92 -12.29 -7.34
N GLU A 67 -10.76 -13.02 -8.45
CA GLU A 67 -10.12 -14.35 -8.43
C GLU A 67 -8.67 -14.28 -7.93
N PHE A 68 -7.89 -13.31 -8.44
CA PHE A 68 -6.52 -13.10 -8.00
C PHE A 68 -6.41 -12.84 -6.50
N VAL A 69 -7.29 -11.99 -5.96
CA VAL A 69 -7.35 -11.66 -4.53
C VAL A 69 -7.81 -12.86 -3.72
N LEU A 70 -8.86 -13.57 -4.15
CA LEU A 70 -9.42 -14.72 -3.45
C LEU A 70 -8.39 -15.85 -3.30
N GLU A 71 -7.65 -16.15 -4.37
CA GLU A 71 -6.59 -17.16 -4.39
C GLU A 71 -5.41 -16.83 -3.47
N ARG A 72 -5.15 -15.54 -3.23
CA ARG A 72 -3.98 -15.05 -2.49
C ARG A 72 -4.31 -14.42 -1.15
N ARG A 73 -5.57 -14.48 -0.72
CA ARG A 73 -6.07 -13.78 0.48
C ARG A 73 -5.23 -14.06 1.72
N MET A 74 -4.78 -15.30 1.93
CA MET A 74 -4.00 -15.69 3.10
C MET A 74 -2.63 -15.00 3.08
N THR A 75 -1.92 -15.12 1.96
CA THR A 75 -0.61 -14.47 1.77
C THR A 75 -0.71 -12.95 1.88
N LEU A 76 -1.72 -12.34 1.26
CA LEU A 76 -1.96 -10.91 1.35
C LEU A 76 -2.23 -10.47 2.79
N THR A 77 -3.04 -11.22 3.52
CA THR A 77 -3.36 -10.95 4.93
C THR A 77 -2.11 -11.05 5.80
N ASP A 78 -1.31 -12.09 5.64
CA ASP A 78 -0.05 -12.28 6.39
C ASP A 78 0.95 -11.14 6.13
N SER A 79 1.09 -10.73 4.87
CA SER A 79 1.94 -9.61 4.46
C SER A 79 1.48 -8.30 5.08
N ILE A 80 0.18 -8.01 5.04
CA ILE A 80 -0.41 -6.81 5.64
C ILE A 80 -0.25 -6.84 7.15
N GLU A 81 -0.57 -7.96 7.80
CA GLU A 81 -0.43 -8.14 9.25
C GLU A 81 1.00 -7.82 9.69
N ARG A 82 2.00 -8.36 8.97
CA ARG A 82 3.42 -8.10 9.23
C ARG A 82 3.75 -6.61 9.11
N CYS A 83 3.30 -5.95 8.05
CA CYS A 83 3.58 -4.52 7.82
C CYS A 83 2.86 -3.63 8.85
N LEU A 84 1.65 -3.99 9.27
CA LEU A 84 0.95 -3.30 10.36
C LEU A 84 1.66 -3.47 11.71
N LYS A 85 2.15 -4.67 12.02
CA LYS A 85 2.82 -4.97 13.30
C LYS A 85 4.25 -4.42 13.39
N LYS A 86 5.01 -4.45 12.30
CA LYS A 86 6.45 -4.12 12.29
C LYS A 86 6.78 -2.80 11.60
N GLY A 87 5.93 -2.37 10.67
CA GLY A 87 6.07 -1.09 9.98
C GLY A 87 5.71 0.08 10.88
N LYS A 88 5.91 1.30 10.36
CA LYS A 88 5.57 2.56 11.03
C LYS A 88 5.04 3.57 10.01
N SER A 89 4.26 4.53 10.48
CA SER A 89 3.84 5.69 9.68
C SER A 89 3.25 5.30 8.33
N ASP A 90 3.90 5.68 7.23
CA ASP A 90 3.37 5.48 5.89
C ASP A 90 3.28 4.01 5.49
N GLU A 91 4.15 3.14 6.02
CA GLU A 91 4.04 1.69 5.80
C GLU A 91 2.75 1.13 6.44
N GLN A 92 2.42 1.57 7.67
CA GLN A 92 1.18 1.15 8.35
C GLN A 92 -0.05 1.71 7.65
N ARG A 93 0.01 2.97 7.19
CA ARG A 93 -1.04 3.61 6.43
C ARG A 93 -1.32 2.87 5.12
N ALA A 94 -0.27 2.57 4.35
CA ALA A 94 -0.38 1.83 3.10
C ALA A 94 -0.93 0.42 3.34
N ALA A 95 -0.46 -0.29 4.38
CA ALA A 95 -0.96 -1.61 4.74
C ALA A 95 -2.46 -1.60 5.12
N ALA A 96 -2.90 -0.61 5.89
CA ALA A 96 -4.31 -0.44 6.23
C ALA A 96 -5.18 -0.13 5.00
N ALA A 97 -4.64 0.66 4.05
CA ALA A 97 -5.32 0.95 2.79
C ALA A 97 -5.47 -0.30 1.91
N VAL A 98 -4.43 -1.13 1.79
CA VAL A 98 -4.53 -2.43 1.09
C VAL A 98 -5.58 -3.32 1.76
N ALA A 99 -5.56 -3.45 3.09
CA ALA A 99 -6.57 -4.23 3.83
C ALA A 99 -8.01 -3.81 3.49
N SER A 100 -8.24 -2.50 3.41
CA SER A 100 -9.55 -1.93 3.07
C SER A 100 -9.97 -2.30 1.65
N VAL A 101 -9.06 -2.16 0.67
CA VAL A 101 -9.34 -2.50 -0.73
C VAL A 101 -9.58 -4.01 -0.90
N LEU A 102 -8.87 -4.88 -0.18
CA LEU A 102 -9.13 -6.33 -0.21
C LEU A 102 -10.54 -6.66 0.29
N CYS A 103 -10.98 -6.06 1.40
CA CYS A 103 -12.33 -6.26 1.92
C CYS A 103 -13.39 -5.77 0.92
N ILE A 104 -13.14 -4.66 0.23
CA ILE A 104 -14.04 -4.13 -0.80
C ILE A 104 -14.10 -5.08 -2.00
N GLN A 105 -12.96 -5.59 -2.48
CA GLN A 105 -12.94 -6.51 -3.62
C GLN A 105 -13.62 -7.84 -3.33
N LEU A 106 -13.39 -8.41 -2.13
CA LEU A 106 -14.01 -9.67 -1.72
C LEU A 106 -15.50 -9.53 -1.42
N GLY A 107 -15.97 -8.31 -1.15
CA GLY A 107 -17.35 -8.05 -0.77
C GLY A 107 -17.72 -8.65 0.60
N PRO A 108 -19.01 -8.60 0.99
CA PRO A 108 -19.47 -9.20 2.23
C PRO A 108 -19.40 -10.73 2.17
N GLY A 109 -18.79 -11.35 3.16
CA GLY A 109 -18.76 -12.81 3.28
C GLY A 109 -17.65 -13.32 4.19
N PHE A 110 -17.58 -14.65 4.30
CA PHE A 110 -16.61 -15.34 5.15
C PHE A 110 -15.16 -14.86 4.91
N GLU A 111 -14.80 -14.63 3.64
CA GLU A 111 -13.42 -14.30 3.29
C GLU A 111 -13.00 -12.90 3.77
N SER A 112 -13.86 -11.89 3.64
CA SER A 112 -13.57 -10.55 4.18
C SER A 112 -13.68 -10.52 5.71
N GLU A 113 -14.57 -11.33 6.31
CA GLU A 113 -14.67 -11.49 7.76
C GLU A 113 -13.40 -12.06 8.39
N GLU A 114 -12.78 -13.09 7.78
CA GLU A 114 -11.55 -13.68 8.32
C GLU A 114 -10.35 -12.72 8.19
N ILE A 115 -10.30 -11.88 7.15
CA ILE A 115 -9.33 -10.77 7.06
C ILE A 115 -9.54 -9.80 8.23
N LEU A 116 -10.77 -9.35 8.46
CA LEU A 116 -11.09 -8.39 9.53
C LEU A 116 -10.87 -8.96 10.93
N LYS A 117 -11.12 -10.26 11.13
CA LYS A 117 -10.84 -10.95 12.40
C LYS A 117 -9.34 -10.95 12.72
N THR A 118 -8.50 -11.07 11.69
CA THR A 118 -7.04 -11.06 11.83
C THR A 118 -6.50 -9.64 12.01
N LEU A 119 -6.88 -8.72 11.13
CA LEU A 119 -6.31 -7.38 11.06
C LEU A 119 -7.00 -6.37 11.97
N GLY A 120 -8.29 -6.54 12.24
CA GLY A 120 -9.14 -5.61 13.00
C GLY A 120 -8.59 -5.26 14.39
N PRO A 121 -8.15 -6.24 15.22
CA PRO A 121 -7.53 -5.94 16.51
C PRO A 121 -6.26 -5.08 16.40
N ILE A 122 -5.47 -5.27 15.34
CA ILE A 122 -4.21 -4.55 15.11
C ILE A 122 -4.52 -3.12 14.67
N LEU A 123 -5.44 -2.94 13.72
CA LEU A 123 -5.91 -1.63 13.26
C LEU A 123 -6.53 -0.83 14.41
N LYS A 124 -7.37 -1.47 15.23
CA LYS A 124 -7.95 -0.85 16.43
C LYS A 124 -6.88 -0.41 17.42
N LYS A 125 -5.83 -1.22 17.60
CA LYS A 125 -4.69 -0.83 18.46
C LYS A 125 -3.98 0.41 17.90
N ILE A 126 -3.70 0.45 16.60
CA ILE A 126 -3.00 1.58 15.96
C ILE A 126 -3.81 2.88 16.08
N ILE A 127 -5.11 2.84 15.75
CA ILE A 127 -5.95 4.05 15.79
C ILE A 127 -6.14 4.60 17.20
N CYS A 128 -6.16 3.72 18.21
CA CYS A 128 -6.28 4.11 19.62
C CYS A 128 -4.94 4.46 20.28
N ASP A 129 -3.80 4.23 19.62
CA ASP A 129 -2.48 4.55 20.17
C ASP A 129 -2.16 6.04 19.99
N GLY A 130 -2.19 6.78 21.09
CA GLY A 130 -1.84 8.21 21.13
C GLY A 130 -0.42 8.51 20.64
N ALA A 131 0.50 7.54 20.75
CA ALA A 131 1.89 7.67 20.34
C ALA A 131 2.16 7.23 18.89
N ALA A 132 1.20 6.57 18.24
CA ALA A 132 1.29 6.30 16.80
C ALA A 132 1.25 7.61 16.00
N SER A 133 1.89 7.61 14.83
CA SER A 133 1.91 8.80 13.97
C SER A 133 0.51 9.12 13.46
N ILE A 134 0.27 10.40 13.12
CA ILE A 134 -1.02 10.84 12.57
C ILE A 134 -1.31 10.09 11.27
N GLN A 135 -0.30 9.89 10.43
CA GLN A 135 -0.39 9.14 9.17
C GLN A 135 -0.83 7.70 9.40
N ALA A 136 -0.31 7.02 10.43
CA ALA A 136 -0.72 5.64 10.73
C ALA A 136 -2.18 5.53 11.21
N ARG A 137 -2.77 6.64 11.68
CA ARG A 137 -4.15 6.70 12.20
C ARG A 137 -5.16 7.25 11.20
N GLN A 138 -4.74 7.56 9.96
CA GLN A 138 -5.55 8.21 8.90
C GLN A 138 -5.49 7.45 7.57
#